data_AF-A0A2K3NCI5-F1
#
_entry.id   AF-A0A2K3NCI5-F1
#
_cell.length_a   1.000
_cell.length_b   1.000
_cell.length_c   1.000
_cell.angle_alpha   90.00
_cell.angle_beta   90.00
_cell.angle_gamma   90.00
#
_symmetry.space_group_name_H-M   'P 1'
#
loop_
_entity.id
_entity.type
_entity.pdbx_description
1 polymer ?
#
loop_
_entity_poly.entity_id
_entity_poly.type
_entity_poly.pdbx_seq_one_letter_code
_entity_poly.pdbx_strand_id
1 'polypeptide(L)' 'MTQVRNKQVILKDYVSGFPKESDMNIADSTITLKLPQGSNELLLKNLYLSCDPYMRILMTKDTTAGLGAYIPGS' A
#
# COMPACT_ATOMS: atom_id res chain seq x y z
N MET A 1 -9.81 15.65 17.76
CA MET A 1 -9.75 14.33 17.09
C MET A 1 -8.34 13.80 17.27
N THR A 2 -8.16 12.54 17.65
CA THR A 2 -6.82 11.98 17.92
C THR A 2 -6.11 11.69 16.61
N GLN A 3 -4.97 12.34 16.39
CA GLN A 3 -4.05 12.01 15.29
C GLN A 3 -2.90 11.16 15.83
N VAL A 4 -2.54 10.14 15.07
CA VAL A 4 -1.43 9.24 15.41
C VAL A 4 -0.52 9.03 14.21
N ARG A 5 0.74 8.66 14.47
CA ARG A 5 1.70 8.27 13.44
C ARG A 5 1.24 6.98 12.76
N ASN A 6 1.26 6.97 11.44
CA ASN A 6 0.92 5.84 10.59
C ASN A 6 2.09 5.56 9.64
N LYS A 7 2.87 4.51 9.90
CA LYS A 7 3.98 4.13 9.02
C LYS A 7 3.47 3.34 7.83
N GLN A 8 3.94 3.68 6.64
CA GLN A 8 3.53 3.06 5.38
C GLN A 8 4.74 2.51 4.62
N VAL A 9 4.54 1.43 3.88
CA VAL A 9 5.50 0.86 2.94
C VAL A 9 4.95 1.10 1.54
N ILE A 10 5.60 1.99 0.78
CA ILE A 10 5.10 2.56 -0.46
C ILE A 10 5.92 2.05 -1.64
N LEU A 11 5.26 1.64 -2.72
CA LEU A 11 5.92 1.34 -4.00
C LEU A 11 6.37 2.64 -4.67
N LYS A 12 7.68 2.82 -4.92
CA LYS A 12 8.22 4.08 -5.46
C LYS A 12 7.90 4.28 -6.94
N ASP A 13 8.07 3.23 -7.73
CA ASP A 13 7.80 3.18 -9.17
C ASP A 13 7.48 1.74 -9.58
N TYR A 14 7.00 1.53 -10.80
CA TYR A 14 6.79 0.19 -11.34
C TYR A 14 8.10 -0.60 -11.43
N VAL A 15 8.01 -1.90 -11.15
CA VAL A 15 9.17 -2.80 -11.12
C VAL A 15 9.30 -3.57 -12.42
N SER A 16 10.51 -3.59 -12.99
CA SER A 16 10.92 -4.48 -14.07
C SER A 16 11.84 -5.58 -13.54
N GLY A 17 11.65 -6.83 -13.97
CA GLY A 17 12.44 -7.96 -13.47
C GLY A 17 12.16 -8.32 -12.00
N PHE A 18 13.20 -8.65 -11.24
CA PHE A 18 13.06 -9.00 -9.82
C PHE A 18 12.96 -7.75 -8.93
N PRO A 19 12.04 -7.74 -7.94
CA PRO A 19 11.90 -6.61 -7.03
C PRO A 19 13.10 -6.52 -6.09
N LYS A 20 13.46 -5.30 -5.71
CA LYS A 20 14.52 -4.99 -4.76
C LYS A 20 13.94 -4.19 -3.60
N GLU A 21 14.63 -4.24 -2.45
CA GLU A 21 14.27 -3.41 -1.30
C GLU A 21 14.22 -1.91 -1.64
N SER A 22 15.09 -1.46 -2.56
CA SER A 22 15.15 -0.08 -3.04
C SER A 22 13.87 0.39 -3.75
N ASP A 23 13.05 -0.54 -4.26
CA ASP A 23 11.82 -0.23 -4.98
C ASP A 23 10.68 0.18 -4.02
N MET A 24 10.86 -0.10 -2.72
CA MET A 24 9.93 0.29 -1.67
C MET A 24 10.50 1.45 -0.84
N ASN A 25 9.61 2.27 -0.27
CA ASN A 25 9.95 3.33 0.68
C ASN A 25 9.20 3.13 1.99
N ILE A 26 9.85 3.36 3.13
CA ILE A 26 9.16 3.49 4.41
C ILE A 26 8.90 4.98 4.63
N ALA A 27 7.63 5.36 4.65
CA ALA A 27 7.20 6.73 4.88
C ALA A 27 6.44 6.85 6.20
N ASP A 28 6.68 7.96 6.90
CA ASP A 28 5.88 8.36 8.04
C ASP A 28 4.72 9.24 7.57
N SER A 29 3.50 8.84 7.91
CA SER A 29 2.31 9.67 7.74
C SER A 29 1.57 9.82 9.06
N THR A 30 0.46 10.56 9.04
CA THR A 30 -0.43 10.74 10.19
C THR A 30 -1.85 10.38 9.79
N ILE A 31 -2.56 9.67 10.66
CA ILE A 31 -3.97 9.32 10.47
C ILE A 31 -4.82 9.84 11.63
N THR A 32 -6.00 10.34 11.30
CA THR A 32 -7.01 10.72 12.30
C THR A 32 -7.86 9.49 12.64
N LEU A 33 -7.95 9.14 13.93
CA LEU A 33 -8.70 7.97 14.40
C LEU A 33 -10.22 8.24 14.49
N LYS A 34 -10.81 8.71 13.39
CA LYS A 34 -12.24 9.00 13.29
C LYS A 34 -12.69 8.90 11.83
N LEU A 35 -13.79 8.17 11.61
CA LEU A 35 -14.43 8.09 10.31
C LEU A 35 -15.34 9.31 10.05
N PRO A 36 -15.55 9.71 8.78
CA PRO A 36 -16.55 10.70 8.41
C PRO A 36 -17.95 10.30 8.89
N GLN A 37 -18.76 11.28 9.30
CA GLN A 37 -20.13 11.00 9.75
C GLN A 37 -20.95 10.43 8.58
N GLY A 38 -21.65 9.33 8.84
CA GLY A 38 -22.45 8.63 7.82
C GLY A 38 -21.64 7.75 6.87
N SER A 39 -20.32 7.59 7.06
CA SER A 39 -19.54 6.63 6.26
C SER A 39 -19.92 5.20 6.63
N ASN A 40 -19.93 4.31 5.63
CA ASN A 40 -20.04 2.86 5.83
C ASN A 40 -18.67 2.17 5.77
N GLU A 41 -17.61 2.87 6.19
CA GLU A 41 -16.22 2.40 6.11
C GLU A 41 -15.75 1.81 7.45
N LEU A 42 -14.59 1.17 7.43
CA LEU A 42 -13.93 0.64 8.63
C LEU A 42 -12.54 1.25 8.76
N LEU A 43 -12.23 1.72 9.97
CA LEU A 43 -10.87 2.12 10.34
C LEU A 43 -10.21 0.97 11.09
N LEU A 44 -9.12 0.45 10.54
CA LEU A 44 -8.44 -0.74 11.06
C LEU A 44 -7.06 -0.42 11.61
N LYS A 45 -6.63 -1.21 12.60
CA LYS A 45 -5.23 -1.34 12.99
C LYS A 45 -4.72 -2.66 12.44
N ASN A 46 -3.90 -2.60 11.39
CA ASN A 46 -3.33 -3.80 10.77
C ASN A 46 -2.39 -4.50 11.76
N LEU A 47 -2.62 -5.80 11.99
CA LEU A 47 -1.85 -6.61 12.94
C LEU A 47 -0.81 -7.50 12.23
N TYR A 48 -1.18 -8.03 11.07
CA TYR A 48 -0.36 -8.93 10.27
C TYR A 48 -0.56 -8.62 8.79
N LEU A 49 0.45 -8.91 7.97
CA LEU A 49 0.43 -8.79 6.51
C LEU A 49 0.94 -10.10 5.92
N SER A 50 0.33 -10.56 4.82
CA SER A 50 0.85 -11.67 4.02
C SER A 50 1.85 -11.15 2.99
N CYS A 51 2.80 -12.01 2.63
CA CYS A 51 3.71 -11.78 1.52
C CYS A 51 3.48 -12.89 0.48
N ASP A 52 2.62 -12.61 -0.49
CA ASP A 52 2.21 -13.61 -1.48
C ASP A 52 2.90 -13.36 -2.83
N PRO A 53 3.37 -14.42 -3.54
CA PRO A 53 4.12 -14.25 -4.79
C PRO A 53 3.40 -13.43 -5.86
N TYR A 54 2.07 -13.49 -5.91
CA TYR A 54 1.28 -12.76 -6.91
C TYR A 54 1.41 -11.24 -6.77
N MET A 55 1.75 -10.72 -5.58
CA MET A 55 1.93 -9.28 -5.35
C MET A 55 3.00 -8.69 -6.29
N ARG A 56 4.01 -9.48 -6.67
CA ARG A 56 5.00 -9.04 -7.66
C ARG A 56 4.34 -8.68 -8.99
N ILE A 57 3.36 -9.44 -9.46
CA ILE A 57 2.70 -9.20 -10.74
C ILE A 57 2.05 -7.81 -10.74
N LEU A 58 1.47 -7.40 -9.61
CA LEU A 58 0.81 -6.12 -9.42
C LEU A 58 1.79 -4.93 -9.40
N MET A 59 3.09 -5.15 -9.22
CA MET A 59 4.11 -4.08 -9.25
C MET A 59 4.53 -3.70 -10.68
N THR A 60 4.06 -4.39 -11.72
CA THR A 60 4.36 -4.08 -13.13
C THR A 60 3.29 -3.17 -13.74
N LYS A 61 3.70 -2.20 -14.56
CA LYS A 61 2.79 -1.22 -15.20
C LYS A 61 1.70 -1.87 -16.05
N ASP A 62 2.09 -2.74 -16.96
CA ASP A 62 1.18 -3.43 -17.87
C ASP A 62 1.08 -4.90 -17.46
N THR A 63 0.18 -5.20 -16.52
CA THR A 63 0.00 -6.58 -16.07
C THR A 63 -0.76 -7.38 -17.13
N THR A 64 -0.12 -8.41 -17.68
CA THR A 64 -0.77 -9.35 -18.63
C THR A 64 -1.79 -10.27 -17.96
N ALA A 65 -1.82 -10.32 -16.62
CA ALA A 65 -2.67 -11.21 -15.84
C ALA A 65 -4.11 -10.71 -15.64
N GLY A 66 -4.47 -9.51 -16.12
CA GLY A 66 -5.81 -8.94 -15.94
C GLY A 66 -6.18 -8.61 -14.48
N LEU A 67 -5.20 -8.61 -13.57
CA LEU A 67 -5.37 -8.36 -12.14
C LEU A 67 -5.30 -6.88 -11.76
N GLY A 68 -4.94 -6.00 -12.71
CA GLY A 68 -4.62 -4.60 -12.47
C GLY A 68 -3.21 -4.41 -11.90
N ALA A 69 -2.77 -3.15 -11.79
CA ALA A 69 -1.48 -2.78 -11.22
C ALA A 69 -1.67 -1.93 -9.96
N TYR A 70 -0.73 -2.03 -9.01
CA TYR A 70 -0.60 -1.04 -7.95
C TYR A 70 -0.23 0.32 -8.54
N ILE A 71 -0.64 1.39 -7.84
CA ILE A 71 -0.31 2.76 -8.22
C ILE A 71 0.93 3.18 -7.42
N PRO A 72 2.07 3.45 -8.06
CA PRO A 72 3.24 3.92 -7.34
C PRO A 72 3.00 5.27 -6.64
N GLY A 73 3.59 5.44 -5.45
CA GLY A 73 3.52 6.67 -4.66
C GLY A 73 2.27 6.86 -3.81
N SER A 74 1.29 5.95 -3.87
CA SER A 74 0.06 5.99 -3.05
C SER A 74 0.24 5.40 -1.66
#